data_AF-A0A1Q7TWA7-F1
#
_entry.id   AF-A0A1Q7TWA7-F1
#
_cell.length_a   1.000
_cell.length_b   1.000
_cell.length_c   1.000
_cell.angle_alpha   90.00
_cell.angle_beta   90.00
_cell.angle_gamma   90.00
#
_symmetry.space_group_name_H-M   'P 1'
#
loop_
_entity.id
_entity.type
_entity.pdbx_description
1 polymer ?
#
loop_
_entity_poly.entity_id
_entity_poly.type
_entity_poly.pdbx_seq_one_letter_code
_entity_poly.pdbx_strand_id
1 'polypeptide(L)'
;MAESTMPRSPPPVPGSGKDGDNGTAVLVMLRVDQGTVNIATNLQSLLKQISDALKGAGFAVKSVAVAEMYAIERIWASRVGQKSPPALANVLRAVSASRGAAAPTACTTAALGSQGASVWSWNQDEVTPFLPTPAAILVVLIDPGARPTPFGNCATSNFSADPVYWIPLQRGFHLRQTRFLMIATPENGDAAAMRSHCLAVPNFPTAGLDVLAPSSQPFFDPWSAQMNGTQEGLATRVDLCDALGSGAAPAWNAMAKQWYQTLEKMR
;
A
#
# COMPACT_ATOMS: atom_id res chain seq x y z
N MET A 1 -25.61 -2.29 -48.80
CA MET A 1 -24.41 -2.67 -48.03
C MET A 1 -24.79 -2.54 -46.56
N ALA A 2 -25.03 -3.65 -45.88
CA ALA A 2 -25.38 -3.64 -44.46
C ALA A 2 -24.08 -3.52 -43.67
N GLU A 3 -23.94 -2.41 -42.94
CA GLU A 3 -22.82 -2.17 -42.04
C GLU A 3 -22.95 -3.13 -40.86
N SER A 4 -22.10 -4.15 -40.84
CA SER A 4 -22.01 -5.13 -39.76
C SER A 4 -21.55 -4.41 -38.49
N THR A 5 -22.50 -4.02 -37.64
CA THR A 5 -22.23 -3.60 -36.27
C THR A 5 -21.75 -4.82 -35.49
N MET A 6 -20.45 -5.10 -35.54
CA MET A 6 -19.85 -6.04 -34.60
C MET A 6 -20.18 -5.58 -33.17
N PRO A 7 -20.62 -6.50 -32.28
CA PRO A 7 -20.87 -6.12 -30.90
C PRO A 7 -19.57 -5.57 -30.33
N ARG A 8 -19.60 -4.30 -29.89
CA ARG A 8 -18.47 -3.67 -29.20
C ARG A 8 -18.17 -4.53 -27.98
N SER A 9 -16.99 -5.14 -27.93
CA SER A 9 -16.51 -5.80 -26.71
C SER A 9 -16.63 -4.82 -25.54
N PRO A 10 -17.12 -5.26 -24.37
CA PRO A 10 -17.26 -4.37 -23.22
C PRO A 10 -15.89 -3.73 -22.89
N PRO A 11 -15.84 -2.45 -22.48
CA PRO A 11 -14.58 -1.73 -22.26
C PRO A 11 -13.68 -2.47 -21.26
N PRO A 12 -12.35 -2.48 -21.37
CA PRO A 12 -11.48 -3.22 -20.45
C PRO A 12 -11.65 -2.76 -19.00
N VAL A 13 -11.40 -3.66 -18.05
CA VAL A 13 -11.35 -3.33 -16.62
C VAL A 13 -10.11 -2.47 -16.36
N PRO A 14 -10.22 -1.28 -15.75
CA PRO A 14 -9.06 -0.46 -15.40
C PRO A 14 -8.05 -1.22 -14.52
N GLY A 15 -6.76 -1.07 -14.83
CA GLY A 15 -5.67 -1.78 -14.16
C GLY A 15 -5.38 -3.18 -14.72
N SER A 16 -6.21 -3.72 -15.63
CA SER A 16 -6.00 -5.06 -16.21
C SER A 16 -4.87 -5.10 -17.23
N GLY A 17 -4.43 -3.94 -17.73
CA GLY A 17 -3.36 -3.85 -18.73
C GLY A 17 -3.77 -4.31 -20.14
N LYS A 18 -5.08 -4.48 -20.38
CA LYS A 18 -5.66 -4.82 -21.70
C LYS A 18 -6.00 -3.54 -22.48
N ASP A 19 -6.06 -3.65 -23.80
CA ASP A 19 -6.44 -2.56 -24.72
C ASP A 19 -5.67 -1.23 -24.50
N GLY A 20 -4.38 -1.32 -24.20
CA GLY A 20 -3.51 -0.14 -24.02
C GLY A 20 -3.55 0.49 -22.63
N ASP A 21 -4.29 -0.09 -21.68
CA ASP A 21 -4.21 0.27 -20.27
C ASP A 21 -2.78 0.06 -19.72
N ASN A 22 -2.26 1.05 -18.98
CA ASN A 22 -0.95 1.01 -18.33
C ASN A 22 -0.91 0.16 -17.04
N GLY A 23 -1.98 -0.55 -16.72
CA GLY A 23 -2.09 -1.51 -15.63
C GLY A 23 -2.18 -0.86 -14.25
N THR A 24 -1.85 -1.66 -13.24
CA THR A 24 -1.94 -1.27 -11.83
C THR A 24 -0.57 -0.90 -11.28
N ALA A 25 -0.51 0.22 -10.56
CA ALA A 25 0.65 0.59 -9.74
C ALA A 25 0.39 0.28 -8.25
N VAL A 26 1.45 -0.04 -7.52
CA VAL A 26 1.42 -0.16 -6.06
C VAL A 26 2.32 0.91 -5.45
N LEU A 27 1.75 1.82 -4.67
CA LEU A 27 2.49 2.76 -3.84
C LEU A 27 2.50 2.24 -2.41
N VAL A 28 3.69 2.00 -1.86
CA VAL A 28 3.89 1.57 -0.48
C VAL A 28 4.43 2.74 0.33
N MET A 29 3.69 3.20 1.32
CA MET A 29 4.20 4.06 2.37
C MET A 29 4.62 3.15 3.53
N LEU A 30 5.91 3.08 3.79
CA LEU A 30 6.50 2.21 4.81
C LEU A 30 7.19 3.09 5.85
N ARG A 31 6.90 2.86 7.13
CA ARG A 31 7.76 3.38 8.20
C ARG A 31 9.06 2.60 8.23
N VAL A 32 10.19 3.27 8.07
CA VAL A 32 11.52 2.65 8.18
C VAL A 32 12.26 3.18 9.40
N ASP A 33 12.34 2.34 10.43
CA ASP A 33 13.15 2.54 11.63
C ASP A 33 14.43 1.70 11.58
N GLN A 34 15.32 1.87 12.56
CA GLN A 34 16.55 1.06 12.71
C GLN A 34 16.27 -0.45 12.80
N GLY A 35 15.13 -0.85 13.38
CA GLY A 35 14.73 -2.25 13.50
C GLY A 35 14.29 -2.89 12.17
N THR A 36 13.99 -2.10 11.13
CA THR A 36 13.45 -2.60 9.84
C THR A 36 14.35 -3.66 9.20
N VAL A 37 15.66 -3.60 9.45
CA VAL A 37 16.65 -4.63 9.07
C VAL A 37 16.18 -6.05 9.41
N ASN A 38 15.48 -6.25 10.53
CA ASN A 38 15.03 -7.56 11.03
C ASN A 38 13.83 -8.13 10.24
N ILE A 39 13.09 -7.28 9.53
CA ILE A 39 11.89 -7.68 8.75
C ILE A 39 12.01 -7.37 7.25
N ALA A 40 13.17 -6.88 6.78
CA ALA A 40 13.35 -6.44 5.40
C ALA A 40 13.03 -7.52 4.34
N THR A 41 13.43 -8.78 4.57
CA THR A 41 13.10 -9.90 3.67
C THR A 41 11.60 -10.22 3.70
N ASN A 42 10.98 -10.16 4.88
CA ASN A 42 9.56 -10.42 5.06
C ASN A 42 8.72 -9.34 4.36
N LEU A 43 9.11 -8.06 4.47
CA LEU A 43 8.47 -6.96 3.75
C LEU A 43 8.55 -7.13 2.23
N GLN A 44 9.72 -7.52 1.70
CA GLN A 44 9.85 -7.83 0.27
C GLN A 44 8.92 -8.99 -0.15
N SER A 45 8.85 -10.05 0.66
CA SER A 45 7.99 -11.21 0.39
C SER A 45 6.51 -10.85 0.47
N LEU A 46 6.12 -10.02 1.44
CA LEU A 46 4.78 -9.47 1.60
C LEU A 46 4.34 -8.68 0.36
N LEU A 47 5.16 -7.74 -0.12
CA LEU A 47 4.82 -6.96 -1.31
C LEU A 47 4.71 -7.84 -2.57
N LYS A 48 5.51 -8.90 -2.65
CA LYS A 48 5.37 -9.91 -3.71
C LYS A 48 4.02 -10.63 -3.60
N GLN A 49 3.63 -11.09 -2.41
CA GLN A 49 2.35 -11.78 -2.21
C GLN A 49 1.15 -10.89 -2.56
N ILE A 50 1.17 -9.61 -2.16
CA ILE A 50 0.13 -8.64 -2.54
C ILE A 50 0.07 -8.49 -4.06
N SER A 51 1.23 -8.32 -4.71
CA SER A 51 1.31 -8.19 -6.18
C SER A 51 0.81 -9.45 -6.90
N ASP A 52 1.12 -10.63 -6.36
CA ASP A 52 0.66 -11.91 -6.92
C ASP A 52 -0.86 -12.08 -6.75
N ALA A 53 -1.43 -11.67 -5.61
CA ALA A 53 -2.88 -11.68 -5.38
C ALA A 53 -3.62 -10.74 -6.35
N LEU A 54 -3.09 -9.55 -6.59
CA LEU A 54 -3.62 -8.62 -7.61
C LEU A 54 -3.59 -9.26 -9.00
N LYS A 55 -2.46 -9.87 -9.39
CA LYS A 55 -2.33 -10.58 -10.67
C LYS A 55 -3.32 -11.74 -10.78
N GLY A 56 -3.46 -12.52 -9.72
CA GLY A 56 -4.41 -13.64 -9.64
C GLY A 56 -5.88 -13.21 -9.78
N ALA A 57 -6.22 -11.97 -9.39
CA ALA A 57 -7.54 -11.39 -9.58
C ALA A 57 -7.77 -10.80 -10.98
N GLY A 58 -6.73 -10.65 -11.81
CA GLY A 58 -6.84 -10.12 -13.18
C GLY A 58 -6.23 -8.75 -13.41
N PHE A 59 -5.54 -8.16 -12.42
CA PHE A 59 -4.77 -6.93 -12.60
C PHE A 59 -3.42 -7.18 -13.28
N ALA A 60 -2.92 -6.19 -14.02
CA ALA A 60 -1.55 -6.17 -14.51
C ALA A 60 -0.70 -5.24 -13.64
N VAL A 61 -0.09 -5.77 -12.57
CA VAL A 61 0.83 -4.98 -11.73
C VAL A 61 2.07 -4.61 -12.56
N LYS A 62 2.22 -3.34 -12.93
CA LYS A 62 3.33 -2.83 -13.76
C LYS A 62 4.43 -2.18 -12.95
N SER A 63 4.13 -1.67 -11.77
CA SER A 63 5.10 -0.99 -10.92
C SER A 63 4.80 -1.14 -9.44
N VAL A 64 5.86 -1.10 -8.65
CA VAL A 64 5.81 -1.03 -7.19
C VAL A 64 6.82 0.02 -6.75
N ALA A 65 6.38 0.98 -5.95
CA ALA A 65 7.20 2.05 -5.39
C ALA A 65 7.09 2.03 -3.87
N VAL A 66 8.19 2.28 -3.17
CA VAL A 66 8.25 2.35 -1.71
C VAL A 66 8.78 3.72 -1.31
N ALA A 67 8.06 4.41 -0.46
CA ALA A 67 8.42 5.68 0.16
C ALA A 67 8.34 5.58 1.68
N GLU A 68 9.07 6.47 2.35
CA GLU A 68 8.97 6.66 3.79
C GLU A 68 7.59 7.23 4.16
N MET A 69 6.97 6.68 5.21
CA MET A 69 5.62 7.09 5.62
C MET A 69 5.61 8.45 6.33
N TYR A 70 6.66 8.76 7.07
CA TYR A 70 6.76 9.95 7.92
C TYR A 70 7.64 11.08 7.35
N ALA A 71 8.34 10.83 6.24
CA ALA A 71 9.22 11.81 5.59
C ALA A 71 9.05 11.78 4.07
N ILE A 72 9.34 12.90 3.40
CA ILE A 72 9.28 12.99 1.94
C ILE A 72 10.54 12.34 1.35
N GLU A 73 10.63 11.02 1.46
CA GLU A 73 11.76 10.22 0.99
C GLU A 73 11.26 9.06 0.13
N ARG A 74 11.88 8.91 -1.04
CA ARG A 74 11.66 7.78 -1.96
C ARG A 74 12.74 6.76 -1.67
N ILE A 75 12.35 5.51 -1.46
CA ILE A 75 13.25 4.46 -1.00
C ILE A 75 13.62 3.54 -2.15
N TRP A 76 12.61 3.10 -2.91
CA TRP A 76 12.79 2.06 -3.91
C TRP A 76 11.69 2.11 -4.95
N ALA A 77 11.97 1.73 -6.19
CA ALA A 77 10.93 1.47 -7.18
C ALA A 77 11.33 0.38 -8.18
N SER A 78 10.31 -0.29 -8.70
CA SER A 78 10.40 -1.17 -9.86
C SER A 78 9.31 -0.81 -10.86
N ARG A 79 9.63 -0.98 -12.15
CA ARG A 79 8.65 -0.94 -13.23
C ARG A 79 9.00 -1.94 -14.32
N VAL A 80 8.01 -2.66 -14.82
CA VAL A 80 8.17 -3.57 -15.97
C VAL A 80 8.65 -2.78 -17.18
N GLY A 81 9.74 -3.25 -17.82
CA GLY A 81 10.32 -2.61 -18.99
C GLY A 81 11.29 -1.45 -18.70
N GLN A 82 11.61 -1.20 -17.42
CA GLN A 82 12.66 -0.26 -17.03
C GLN A 82 13.83 -0.99 -16.34
N LYS A 83 14.84 -0.21 -15.91
CA LYS A 83 16.00 -0.72 -15.18
C LYS A 83 15.56 -1.59 -14.00
N SER A 84 16.17 -2.76 -13.87
CA SER A 84 15.90 -3.65 -12.75
C SER A 84 16.52 -3.07 -11.47
N PRO A 85 15.73 -2.81 -10.42
CA PRO A 85 16.28 -2.27 -9.19
C PRO A 85 17.00 -3.36 -8.38
N PRO A 86 17.85 -2.98 -7.41
CA PRO A 86 18.34 -3.93 -6.41
C PRO A 86 17.19 -4.56 -5.61
N ALA A 87 17.44 -5.67 -4.92
CA ALA A 87 16.47 -6.28 -4.04
C ALA A 87 16.01 -5.28 -2.96
N LEU A 88 14.69 -5.09 -2.81
CA LEU A 88 14.11 -4.18 -1.82
C LEU A 88 14.66 -4.45 -0.42
N ALA A 89 14.80 -5.73 -0.03
CA ALA A 89 15.32 -6.08 1.28
C ALA A 89 16.73 -5.50 1.51
N ASN A 90 17.59 -5.46 0.50
CA ASN A 90 18.94 -4.89 0.63
C ASN A 90 18.88 -3.36 0.79
N VAL A 91 18.01 -2.69 0.03
CA VAL A 91 17.79 -1.25 0.15
C VAL A 91 17.24 -0.89 1.53
N LEU A 92 16.24 -1.64 2.02
CA LEU A 92 15.67 -1.43 3.35
C LEU A 92 16.71 -1.61 4.45
N ARG A 93 17.59 -2.62 4.36
CA ARG A 93 18.69 -2.76 5.33
C ARG A 93 19.65 -1.58 5.31
N ALA A 94 20.00 -1.09 4.11
CA ALA A 94 20.89 0.07 3.97
C ALA A 94 20.27 1.35 4.53
N VAL A 95 19.00 1.62 4.23
CA VAL A 95 18.26 2.77 4.77
C VAL A 95 18.09 2.62 6.28
N SER A 96 17.70 1.44 6.77
CA SER A 96 17.54 1.13 8.20
C SER A 96 18.83 1.40 8.98
N ALA A 97 20.01 1.15 8.40
CA ALA A 97 21.29 1.39 9.05
C ALA A 97 21.62 2.89 9.23
N SER A 98 21.00 3.79 8.46
CA SER A 98 21.16 5.25 8.63
C SER A 98 20.12 5.88 9.56
N ARG A 99 19.13 5.10 10.03
CA ARG A 99 18.08 5.60 10.93
C ARG A 99 18.55 5.63 12.38
N GLY A 100 18.15 6.69 13.09
CA GLY A 100 18.31 6.79 14.53
C GLY A 100 17.20 6.08 15.31
N ALA A 101 17.35 6.01 16.63
CA ALA A 101 16.36 5.42 17.54
C ALA A 101 15.16 6.34 17.86
N ALA A 102 15.16 7.58 17.34
CA ALA A 102 14.09 8.53 17.62
C ALA A 102 12.79 8.11 16.92
N ALA A 103 11.70 8.05 17.69
CA ALA A 103 10.38 7.79 17.14
C ALA A 103 9.94 8.94 16.21
N PRO A 104 9.17 8.65 15.14
CA PRO A 104 8.59 9.69 14.31
C PRO A 104 7.64 10.58 15.13
N THR A 105 7.60 11.87 14.82
CA THR A 105 6.73 12.86 15.49
C THR A 105 5.65 13.43 14.58
N ALA A 106 5.83 13.32 13.26
CA ALA A 106 4.85 13.76 12.28
C ALA A 106 3.63 12.82 12.27
N CYS A 107 2.50 13.32 11.76
CA CYS A 107 1.32 12.48 11.55
C CYS A 107 1.62 11.24 10.70
N THR A 108 1.02 10.11 11.07
CA THR A 108 1.00 8.91 10.23
C THR A 108 0.39 9.31 8.89
N THR A 109 1.10 9.06 7.79
CA THR A 109 0.81 9.53 6.41
C THR A 109 1.13 10.99 6.06
N ALA A 110 1.88 11.72 6.89
CA ALA A 110 2.33 13.08 6.54
C ALA A 110 3.00 13.17 5.16
N ALA A 111 3.73 12.13 4.76
CA ALA A 111 4.36 12.08 3.45
C ALA A 111 3.41 11.71 2.29
N LEU A 112 2.27 11.06 2.56
CA LEU A 112 1.39 10.53 1.50
C LEU A 112 0.88 11.63 0.57
N GLY A 113 0.45 12.76 1.14
CA GLY A 113 0.01 13.93 0.35
C GLY A 113 1.14 14.47 -0.54
N SER A 114 2.36 14.55 -0.03
CA SER A 114 3.52 15.03 -0.81
C SER A 114 4.00 14.03 -1.87
N GLN A 115 3.95 12.72 -1.57
CA GLN A 115 4.31 11.67 -2.52
C GLN A 115 3.30 11.60 -3.66
N GLY A 116 2.01 11.68 -3.34
CA GLY A 116 0.98 11.82 -4.35
C GLY A 116 1.17 13.11 -5.15
N ALA A 117 1.35 14.27 -4.49
CA ALA A 117 1.57 15.55 -5.16
C ALA A 117 2.70 15.53 -6.21
N SER A 118 3.76 14.75 -5.93
CA SER A 118 4.95 14.61 -6.77
C SER A 118 4.98 13.33 -7.61
N VAL A 119 3.87 12.61 -7.74
CA VAL A 119 3.81 11.31 -8.42
C VAL A 119 4.25 11.37 -9.89
N TRP A 120 4.07 12.51 -10.55
CA TRP A 120 4.51 12.73 -11.93
C TRP A 120 6.02 12.94 -12.07
N SER A 121 6.68 13.43 -11.01
CA SER A 121 8.13 13.59 -10.97
C SER A 121 8.79 12.46 -10.17
N TRP A 122 8.07 11.37 -9.92
CA TRP A 122 8.59 10.22 -9.21
C TRP A 122 9.65 9.53 -10.06
N ASN A 123 10.88 9.65 -9.60
CA ASN A 123 12.05 8.99 -10.14
C ASN A 123 12.85 8.44 -8.97
N GLN A 124 13.22 7.16 -9.06
CA GLN A 124 14.12 6.49 -8.13
C GLN A 124 15.07 5.64 -8.96
N ASP A 125 16.36 6.00 -8.97
CA ASP A 125 17.41 5.27 -9.69
C ASP A 125 17.05 4.98 -11.16
N GLU A 126 16.59 6.01 -11.89
CA GLU A 126 16.14 5.96 -13.29
C GLU A 126 14.79 5.24 -13.51
N VAL A 127 14.12 4.78 -12.45
CA VAL A 127 12.79 4.17 -12.54
C VAL A 127 11.71 5.24 -12.31
N THR A 128 10.74 5.33 -13.22
CA THR A 128 9.57 6.21 -13.14
C THR A 128 8.28 5.39 -12.94
N PRO A 129 7.98 4.97 -11.69
CA PRO A 129 6.96 3.95 -11.42
C PRO A 129 5.53 4.37 -11.78
N PHE A 130 5.26 5.66 -11.95
CA PHE A 130 3.93 6.18 -12.26
C PHE A 130 3.83 6.87 -13.63
N LEU A 131 4.89 6.78 -14.45
CA LEU A 131 4.91 7.26 -15.84
C LEU A 131 5.22 6.13 -16.85
N PRO A 132 4.32 5.84 -17.82
CA PRO A 132 3.00 6.45 -18.01
C PRO A 132 2.02 6.15 -16.86
N THR A 133 0.98 6.97 -16.76
CA THR A 133 -0.06 6.92 -15.70
C THR A 133 -0.70 5.55 -15.64
N PRO A 134 -0.73 4.87 -14.47
CA PRO A 134 -1.47 3.61 -14.33
C PRO A 134 -2.99 3.85 -14.52
N ALA A 135 -3.81 2.82 -14.73
CA ALA A 135 -5.27 2.99 -14.70
C ALA A 135 -5.91 2.55 -13.38
N ALA A 136 -5.12 1.95 -12.48
CA ALA A 136 -5.52 1.63 -11.11
C ALA A 136 -4.33 1.77 -10.16
N ILE A 137 -4.58 2.13 -8.90
CA ILE A 137 -3.52 2.26 -7.88
C ILE A 137 -3.93 1.61 -6.56
N LEU A 138 -3.05 0.77 -6.03
CA LEU A 138 -3.13 0.29 -4.65
C LEU A 138 -2.18 1.12 -3.79
N VAL A 139 -2.69 1.71 -2.72
CA VAL A 139 -1.89 2.36 -1.68
C VAL A 139 -1.75 1.39 -0.52
N VAL A 140 -0.53 1.02 -0.19
CA VAL A 140 -0.22 0.14 0.94
C VAL A 140 0.46 0.97 2.01
N LEU A 141 -0.08 0.98 3.22
CA LEU A 141 0.46 1.67 4.37
C LEU A 141 0.96 0.61 5.34
N ILE A 142 2.27 0.58 5.61
CA ILE A 142 2.89 -0.40 6.50
C ILE A 142 3.55 0.32 7.68
N ASP A 143 3.00 0.10 8.88
CA ASP A 143 3.49 0.74 10.10
C ASP A 143 3.70 -0.28 11.23
N PRO A 144 4.95 -0.70 11.47
CA PRO A 144 5.30 -1.65 12.53
C PRO A 144 5.26 -1.06 13.94
N GLY A 145 5.26 0.26 14.10
CA GLY A 145 5.44 0.88 15.40
C GLY A 145 4.21 1.55 15.98
N ALA A 146 4.39 2.09 17.18
CA ALA A 146 3.42 2.97 17.82
C ALA A 146 3.31 4.28 17.02
N ARG A 147 2.07 4.73 16.79
CA ARG A 147 1.82 5.99 16.06
C ARG A 147 2.02 7.18 16.99
N PRO A 148 2.56 8.30 16.50
CA PRO A 148 2.77 9.49 17.33
C PRO A 148 1.48 10.23 17.69
N THR A 149 0.49 10.19 16.79
CA THR A 149 -0.70 11.03 16.87
C THR A 149 -1.91 10.23 16.39
N PRO A 150 -3.08 10.33 17.05
CA PRO A 150 -4.28 9.63 16.63
C PRO A 150 -4.89 10.28 15.38
N PHE A 151 -5.69 9.53 14.63
CA PHE A 151 -6.24 9.98 13.33
C PHE A 151 -6.96 11.32 13.39
N GLY A 152 -7.78 11.57 14.41
CA GLY A 152 -8.54 12.81 14.57
C GLY A 152 -7.69 14.07 14.80
N ASN A 153 -6.44 13.91 15.22
CA ASN A 153 -5.51 15.02 15.46
C ASN A 153 -4.60 15.30 14.27
N CYS A 154 -4.68 14.48 13.22
CA CYS A 154 -3.98 14.72 11.98
C CYS A 154 -4.84 15.56 11.04
N ALA A 155 -4.21 16.47 10.29
CA ALA A 155 -4.88 17.27 9.27
C ALA A 155 -5.31 16.39 8.09
N THR A 156 -6.37 15.61 8.32
CA THR A 156 -6.94 14.61 7.41
C THR A 156 -8.13 15.15 6.65
N SER A 157 -8.49 16.42 6.88
CA SER A 157 -9.66 17.11 6.31
C SER A 157 -9.75 17.01 4.79
N ASN A 158 -8.61 16.91 4.09
CA ASN A 158 -8.58 16.70 2.65
C ASN A 158 -8.83 15.24 2.24
N PHE A 159 -8.37 14.27 3.02
CA PHE A 159 -8.62 12.83 2.80
C PHE A 159 -10.05 12.42 3.17
N SER A 160 -10.66 13.10 4.13
CA SER A 160 -12.01 12.81 4.60
C SER A 160 -13.10 13.16 3.60
N ALA A 161 -12.86 14.15 2.73
CA ALA A 161 -13.81 14.60 1.71
C ALA A 161 -13.68 13.80 0.40
N ASP A 162 -12.44 13.50 0.00
CA ASP A 162 -12.13 12.60 -1.11
C ASP A 162 -10.86 11.80 -0.76
N PRO A 163 -11.00 10.49 -0.46
CA PRO A 163 -9.85 9.65 -0.11
C PRO A 163 -8.78 9.56 -1.20
N VAL A 164 -9.04 9.96 -2.45
CA VAL A 164 -8.07 9.98 -3.55
C VAL A 164 -7.39 11.34 -3.72
N TYR A 165 -7.76 12.36 -2.94
CA TYR A 165 -7.25 13.74 -3.10
C TYR A 165 -5.72 13.88 -2.97
N TRP A 166 -5.06 12.95 -2.28
CA TRP A 166 -3.61 12.96 -2.11
C TRP A 166 -2.85 12.81 -3.42
N ILE A 167 -3.45 12.20 -4.45
CA ILE A 167 -2.79 11.99 -5.74
C ILE A 167 -3.38 12.98 -6.78
N PRO A 168 -2.64 14.01 -7.21
CA PRO A 168 -3.07 14.98 -8.21
C PRO A 168 -2.95 14.41 -9.62
N LEU A 169 -3.11 13.09 -9.80
CA LEU A 169 -3.23 12.47 -11.13
C LEU A 169 -4.54 13.00 -11.75
N GLN A 170 -4.45 14.23 -12.27
CA GLN A 170 -5.47 15.06 -12.88
C GLN A 170 -6.93 14.82 -12.46
N ARG A 171 -7.31 14.78 -11.18
CA ARG A 171 -8.73 14.57 -10.78
C ARG A 171 -9.40 13.38 -11.53
N GLY A 172 -8.60 12.44 -12.02
CA GLY A 172 -8.97 11.54 -13.13
C GLY A 172 -8.96 10.07 -12.72
N PHE A 173 -8.47 9.76 -11.52
CA PHE A 173 -8.76 8.50 -10.86
C PHE A 173 -10.06 8.63 -10.11
N HIS A 174 -11.01 7.78 -10.46
CA HIS A 174 -12.21 7.59 -9.67
C HIS A 174 -11.85 6.84 -8.38
N LEU A 175 -12.59 7.10 -7.30
CA LEU A 175 -12.49 6.38 -6.01
C LEU A 175 -12.43 4.85 -6.19
N ARG A 176 -13.15 4.34 -7.18
CA ARG A 176 -13.19 2.90 -7.50
C ARG A 176 -11.88 2.35 -8.07
N GLN A 177 -11.06 3.18 -8.74
CA GLN A 177 -9.73 2.83 -9.28
C GLN A 177 -8.61 2.89 -8.25
N THR A 178 -8.95 3.18 -6.99
CA THR A 178 -8.01 3.22 -5.87
C THR A 178 -8.45 2.27 -4.78
N ARG A 179 -7.49 1.61 -4.13
CA ARG A 179 -7.71 0.89 -2.87
C ARG A 179 -6.61 1.21 -1.86
N PHE A 180 -6.97 1.08 -0.60
CA PHE A 180 -6.05 1.24 0.52
C PHE A 180 -5.89 -0.08 1.26
N LEU A 181 -4.64 -0.44 1.53
CA LEU A 181 -4.27 -1.59 2.34
C LEU A 181 -3.50 -1.08 3.55
N MET A 182 -4.09 -1.18 4.73
CA MET A 182 -3.55 -0.67 5.97
C MET A 182 -3.02 -1.83 6.79
N ILE A 183 -1.70 -2.00 6.80
CA ILE A 183 -1.00 -3.09 7.48
C ILE A 183 -0.27 -2.51 8.68
N ALA A 184 -0.76 -2.81 9.86
CA ALA A 184 -0.34 -2.12 11.07
C ALA A 184 -0.47 -3.03 12.28
N THR A 185 0.38 -2.81 13.28
CA THR A 185 0.20 -3.40 14.61
C THR A 185 -1.13 -3.00 15.26
N PRO A 186 -1.63 -3.78 16.24
CA PRO A 186 -2.89 -3.50 16.92
C PRO A 186 -2.97 -2.09 17.52
N GLU A 187 -4.18 -1.53 17.50
CA GLU A 187 -4.49 -0.25 18.13
C GLU A 187 -5.18 -0.50 19.47
N ASN A 188 -4.82 0.27 20.50
CA ASN A 188 -5.27 0.13 21.88
C ASN A 188 -4.94 -1.24 22.53
N GLY A 189 -3.94 -1.95 22.01
CA GLY A 189 -3.57 -3.29 22.42
C GLY A 189 -2.48 -3.35 23.50
N ASP A 190 -2.50 -4.43 24.28
CA ASP A 190 -1.41 -4.82 25.17
C ASP A 190 -0.24 -5.43 24.37
N ALA A 191 0.98 -5.03 24.70
CA ALA A 191 2.20 -5.52 24.04
C ALA A 191 2.39 -7.04 24.25
N ALA A 192 2.01 -7.58 25.42
CA ALA A 192 2.11 -9.01 25.66
C ALA A 192 1.08 -9.80 24.83
N ALA A 193 -0.16 -9.32 24.75
CA ALA A 193 -1.18 -9.87 23.86
C ALA A 193 -0.75 -9.83 22.38
N MET A 194 -0.20 -8.70 21.90
CA MET A 194 0.34 -8.60 20.54
C MET A 194 1.45 -9.63 20.32
N ARG A 195 2.45 -9.70 21.21
CA ARG A 195 3.55 -10.66 21.11
C ARG A 195 3.04 -12.11 21.05
N SER A 196 2.08 -12.45 21.90
CA SER A 196 1.46 -13.78 21.92
C SER A 196 0.75 -14.10 20.61
N HIS A 197 0.03 -13.13 20.04
CA HIS A 197 -0.62 -13.30 18.74
C HIS A 197 0.40 -13.53 17.63
N CYS A 198 1.45 -12.71 17.53
CA CYS A 198 2.45 -12.83 16.47
C CYS A 198 3.16 -14.19 16.50
N LEU A 199 3.50 -14.69 17.69
CA LEU A 199 4.11 -16.01 17.84
C LEU A 199 3.17 -17.17 17.50
N ALA A 200 1.85 -16.94 17.53
CA ALA A 200 0.86 -17.92 17.11
C ALA A 200 0.61 -17.92 15.58
N VAL A 201 0.99 -16.85 14.88
CA VAL A 201 0.85 -16.78 13.41
C VAL A 201 1.91 -17.68 12.75
N PRO A 202 1.51 -18.64 11.89
CA PRO A 202 2.45 -19.50 11.20
C PRO A 202 3.44 -18.70 10.34
N ASN A 203 4.70 -19.13 10.34
CA ASN A 203 5.82 -18.52 9.60
C ASN A 203 6.15 -17.06 9.99
N PHE A 204 5.64 -16.57 11.12
CA PHE A 204 6.01 -15.25 11.60
C PHE A 204 7.52 -15.17 11.94
N PRO A 205 8.24 -14.13 11.47
CA PRO A 205 9.65 -13.95 11.78
C PRO A 205 9.83 -13.50 13.24
N THR A 206 10.37 -14.35 14.11
CA THR A 206 10.54 -14.01 15.55
C THR A 206 11.37 -12.76 15.79
N ALA A 207 12.40 -12.50 14.97
CA ALA A 207 13.19 -11.25 14.99
C ALA A 207 12.36 -9.99 14.67
N GLY A 208 11.17 -10.17 14.08
CA GLY A 208 10.24 -9.08 13.85
C GLY A 208 9.71 -8.46 15.14
N LEU A 209 9.64 -9.21 16.24
CA LEU A 209 9.14 -8.71 17.53
C LEU A 209 9.92 -7.50 18.06
N ASP A 210 11.19 -7.35 17.67
CA ASP A 210 12.03 -6.23 18.10
C ASP A 210 11.67 -4.91 17.40
N VAL A 211 10.84 -4.97 16.35
CA VAL A 211 10.42 -3.84 15.53
C VAL A 211 8.95 -3.49 15.76
N LEU A 212 8.18 -4.44 16.32
CA LEU A 212 6.75 -4.29 16.48
C LEU A 212 6.41 -3.62 17.81
N ALA A 213 5.55 -2.60 17.74
CA ALA A 213 4.96 -2.01 18.92
C ALA A 213 3.46 -1.75 18.69
N PRO A 214 2.57 -2.12 19.64
CA PRO A 214 1.18 -1.71 19.56
C PRO A 214 1.08 -0.18 19.70
N SER A 215 -0.02 0.38 19.20
CA SER A 215 -0.25 1.82 19.28
C SER A 215 -1.38 2.15 20.24
N SER A 216 -1.13 3.00 21.23
CA SER A 216 -2.20 3.62 22.03
C SER A 216 -2.92 4.75 21.29
N GLN A 217 -2.41 5.14 20.12
CA GLN A 217 -3.00 6.16 19.26
C GLN A 217 -3.78 5.47 18.14
N PRO A 218 -5.13 5.44 18.20
CA PRO A 218 -5.94 4.87 17.14
C PRO A 218 -5.82 5.71 15.87
N PHE A 219 -5.43 5.07 14.77
CA PHE A 219 -5.17 5.72 13.50
C PHE A 219 -5.80 4.97 12.32
N PHE A 220 -5.36 3.74 12.06
CA PHE A 220 -5.78 2.97 10.89
C PHE A 220 -7.19 2.39 11.04
N ASP A 221 -7.61 2.04 12.25
CA ASP A 221 -8.95 1.50 12.48
C ASP A 221 -10.04 2.56 12.23
N PRO A 222 -10.00 3.76 12.86
CA PRO A 222 -10.96 4.81 12.56
C PRO A 222 -10.88 5.31 11.11
N TRP A 223 -9.68 5.35 10.52
CA TRP A 223 -9.53 5.81 9.14
C TRP A 223 -10.07 4.81 8.11
N SER A 224 -9.81 3.51 8.29
CA SER A 224 -10.37 2.48 7.42
C SER A 224 -11.89 2.42 7.54
N ALA A 225 -12.45 2.58 8.74
CA ALA A 225 -13.89 2.67 8.95
C ALA A 225 -14.49 3.87 8.20
N GLN A 226 -13.85 5.05 8.26
CA GLN A 226 -14.29 6.22 7.51
C GLN A 226 -14.25 5.97 5.99
N MET A 227 -13.15 5.43 5.46
CA MET A 227 -13.02 5.10 4.03
C MET A 227 -14.10 4.12 3.56
N ASN A 228 -14.37 3.09 4.37
CA ASN A 228 -15.39 2.09 4.06
C ASN A 228 -16.81 2.65 4.21
N GLY A 229 -17.02 3.69 5.01
CA GLY A 229 -18.26 4.48 5.04
C GLY A 229 -18.48 5.30 3.77
N THR A 230 -17.41 5.73 3.08
CA THR A 230 -17.50 6.41 1.77
C THR A 230 -17.77 5.42 0.64
N GLN A 231 -17.06 4.29 0.61
CA GLN A 231 -17.28 3.23 -0.34
C GLN A 231 -16.88 1.89 0.29
N GLU A 232 -17.80 0.93 0.31
CA GLU A 232 -17.53 -0.40 0.85
C GLU A 232 -16.30 -1.04 0.20
N GLY A 233 -15.40 -1.56 1.03
CA GLY A 233 -14.17 -2.21 0.60
C GLY A 233 -13.12 -1.26 0.01
N LEU A 234 -13.22 0.05 0.25
CA LEU A 234 -12.19 1.02 -0.15
C LEU A 234 -10.88 0.81 0.62
N ALA A 235 -10.98 0.47 1.90
CA ALA A 235 -9.84 0.17 2.76
C ALA A 235 -9.93 -1.27 3.31
N THR A 236 -8.81 -1.97 3.29
CA THR A 236 -8.63 -3.25 3.97
C THR A 236 -7.61 -3.10 5.09
N ARG A 237 -8.02 -3.36 6.32
CA ARG A 237 -7.17 -3.34 7.52
C ARG A 237 -6.69 -4.76 7.82
N VAL A 238 -5.38 -4.94 7.98
CA VAL A 238 -4.76 -6.24 8.27
C VAL A 238 -3.74 -6.09 9.39
N ASP A 239 -3.76 -7.01 10.35
CA ASP A 239 -2.74 -7.05 11.40
C ASP A 239 -1.35 -7.33 10.82
N LEU A 240 -0.34 -6.59 11.26
CA LEU A 240 1.00 -6.74 10.70
C LEU A 240 1.62 -8.10 11.03
N CYS A 241 1.26 -8.74 12.13
CA CYS A 241 1.75 -10.08 12.44
C CYS A 241 1.19 -11.12 11.49
N ASP A 242 -0.10 -11.04 11.18
CA ASP A 242 -0.72 -11.86 10.13
C ASP A 242 -0.06 -11.63 8.77
N ALA A 243 0.33 -10.40 8.45
CA ALA A 243 0.95 -10.02 7.19
C ALA A 243 2.42 -10.44 7.07
N LEU A 244 3.20 -10.38 8.16
CA LEU A 244 4.60 -10.82 8.18
C LEU A 244 4.74 -12.34 8.25
N GLY A 245 3.75 -13.02 8.85
CA GLY A 245 3.58 -14.47 8.76
C GLY A 245 2.76 -14.87 7.53
N SER A 246 1.97 -15.95 7.66
CA SER A 246 1.08 -16.43 6.58
C SER A 246 -0.42 -16.24 6.86
N GLY A 247 -0.78 -15.47 7.89
CA GLY A 247 -2.18 -15.26 8.29
C GLY A 247 -2.99 -14.40 7.30
N ALA A 248 -2.33 -13.48 6.59
CA ALA A 248 -3.02 -12.50 5.74
C ALA A 248 -3.31 -12.96 4.30
N ALA A 249 -2.85 -14.15 3.88
CA ALA A 249 -3.02 -14.61 2.49
C ALA A 249 -4.49 -14.60 2.00
N PRO A 250 -5.49 -14.99 2.80
CA PRO A 250 -6.90 -14.86 2.40
C PRO A 250 -7.33 -13.40 2.19
N ALA A 251 -6.83 -12.47 3.00
CA ALA A 251 -7.19 -11.05 2.94
C ALA A 251 -6.72 -10.41 1.62
N TRP A 252 -5.49 -10.71 1.17
CA TRP A 252 -4.98 -10.22 -0.12
C TRP A 252 -5.87 -10.63 -1.29
N ASN A 253 -6.27 -11.90 -1.31
CA ASN A 253 -7.11 -12.47 -2.36
C ASN A 253 -8.54 -11.89 -2.33
N ALA A 254 -9.13 -11.76 -1.14
CA ALA A 254 -10.46 -11.19 -0.99
C ALA A 254 -10.50 -9.73 -1.46
N MET A 255 -9.55 -8.92 -1.01
CA MET A 255 -9.42 -7.50 -1.42
C MET A 255 -9.24 -7.38 -2.93
N ALA A 256 -8.30 -8.14 -3.52
CA ALA A 256 -8.04 -8.09 -4.95
C ALA A 256 -9.26 -8.48 -5.79
N LYS A 257 -9.96 -9.56 -5.42
CA LYS A 257 -11.19 -10.02 -6.11
C LYS A 257 -12.32 -9.01 -5.97
N GLN A 258 -12.60 -8.52 -4.77
CA GLN A 258 -13.65 -7.51 -4.54
C GLN A 258 -13.37 -6.23 -5.33
N TRP A 259 -12.10 -5.80 -5.37
CA TRP A 259 -11.71 -4.63 -6.13
C TRP A 259 -11.91 -4.83 -7.63
N TYR A 260 -11.46 -5.94 -8.19
CA TYR A 260 -11.65 -6.27 -9.60
C TYR A 260 -13.14 -6.29 -9.98
N GLN A 261 -13.98 -6.95 -9.17
CA GLN A 261 -15.44 -6.98 -9.36
C GLN A 261 -16.07 -5.58 -9.30
N THR A 262 -15.55 -4.70 -8.45
CA THR A 262 -16.04 -3.30 -8.37
C THR A 262 -15.76 -2.55 -9.68
N LEU A 263 -14.61 -2.81 -10.29
CA LEU A 263 -14.22 -2.20 -11.56
C LEU A 263 -14.94 -2.83 -12.75
N GLU A 264 -15.24 -4.12 -12.71
CA GLU A 264 -16.04 -4.79 -13.74
C GLU A 264 -17.46 -4.23 -13.85
N LYS A 265 -18.07 -3.86 -12.72
CA LYS A 265 -19.40 -3.23 -12.68
C LYS A 265 -19.45 -1.83 -13.33
N MET A 266 -18.31 -1.29 -13.77
CA MET A 266 -18.24 -0.01 -14.50
C MET A 266 -18.30 -0.17 -16.02
N ARG A 267 -18.25 -1.41 -16.53
CA ARG A 267 -18.35 -1.72 -17.96
C ARG A 267 -19.79 -1.63 -18.44
#